data_AF-A0A7C2F3H0-F1
#
_entry.id   AF-A0A7C2F3H0-F1
#
_cell.length_a   1.000
_cell.length_b   1.000
_cell.length_c   1.000
_cell.angle_alpha   90.00
_cell.angle_beta   90.00
_cell.angle_gamma   90.00
#
_symmetry.space_group_name_H-M   'P 1'
#
loop_
_entity.id
_entity.type
_entity.pdbx_description
1 polymer ?
#
loop_
_entity_poly.entity_id
_entity_poly.type
_entity_poly.pdbx_seq_one_letter_code
_entity_poly.pdbx_strand_id
1 'polypeptide(L)'
;VNAAFQSYDGGVFEGPGCNLVNHAVVLVGWDDEQGQSGVWFLRNSWGGEWGEGGYMRIPYGLSKVGFGANYVVYVPSPCYSLSSQVSPDSAGTVARDPAPNCGEEQYQPGTEVQVLAVPASGWRFVNWSGATAGERPDAVVAVDSHKSVTAHYQSEACMPWFLLPLGAAVCWSYRNRRSQGK
;
A
#
# COMPACT_ATOMS: atom_id res chain seq x y z
N VAL A 1 2.99 8.01 -34.91
CA VAL A 1 1.53 8.11 -35.10
C VAL A 1 1.21 9.20 -36.10
N ASN A 2 0.49 8.83 -37.15
CA ASN A 2 -0.07 9.70 -38.20
C ASN A 2 -1.56 9.34 -38.42
N ALA A 3 -2.24 10.00 -39.36
CA ALA A 3 -3.65 9.73 -39.65
C ALA A 3 -3.94 8.26 -39.97
N ALA A 4 -3.08 7.61 -40.78
CA ALA A 4 -3.23 6.19 -41.13
C ALA A 4 -3.16 5.27 -39.89
N PHE A 5 -2.23 5.56 -38.97
CA PHE A 5 -2.13 4.80 -37.71
C PHE A 5 -3.36 5.04 -36.82
N GLN A 6 -3.86 6.28 -36.75
CA GLN A 6 -5.05 6.60 -35.95
C GLN A 6 -6.31 5.92 -36.47
N SER A 7 -6.47 5.81 -37.80
CA SER A 7 -7.63 5.21 -38.45
C SER A 7 -7.48 3.71 -38.74
N TYR A 8 -6.49 3.04 -38.16
CA TYR A 8 -6.32 1.60 -38.34
C TYR A 8 -7.49 0.84 -37.73
N ASP A 9 -8.10 -0.05 -38.51
CA ASP A 9 -9.28 -0.86 -38.14
C ASP A 9 -9.05 -2.37 -38.33
N GLY A 10 -7.93 -2.76 -38.95
CA GLY A 10 -7.56 -4.17 -39.11
C GLY A 10 -6.59 -4.45 -40.25
N GLY A 11 -6.12 -5.71 -40.32
CA GLY A 11 -5.18 -6.18 -41.34
C GLY A 11 -3.72 -6.01 -40.96
N VAL A 12 -2.80 -6.16 -41.92
CA VAL A 12 -1.39 -5.80 -41.73
C VAL A 12 -1.24 -4.33 -42.08
N PHE A 13 -0.69 -3.52 -41.16
CA PHE A 13 -0.61 -2.07 -41.33
C PHE A 13 0.29 -1.67 -42.51
N GLU A 14 -0.27 -0.94 -43.46
CA GLU A 14 0.42 -0.38 -44.63
C GLU A 14 0.45 1.15 -44.54
N GLY A 15 1.26 1.68 -43.64
CA GLY A 15 1.45 3.13 -43.47
C GLY A 15 2.69 3.66 -44.20
N PRO A 16 2.72 4.96 -44.58
CA PRO A 16 3.93 5.56 -45.13
C PRO A 16 5.09 5.46 -44.13
N GLY A 17 6.31 5.35 -44.68
CA GLY A 17 7.55 5.26 -43.91
C GLY A 17 7.78 6.41 -42.91
N CYS A 18 8.75 6.18 -42.02
CA CYS A 18 8.88 6.83 -40.72
C CYS A 18 9.15 8.34 -40.74
N ASN A 19 8.39 9.08 -39.92
CA ASN A 19 8.80 10.37 -39.32
C ASN A 19 9.47 10.14 -37.94
N LEU A 20 9.64 11.19 -37.14
CA LEU A 20 10.07 11.11 -35.73
C LEU A 20 9.17 10.16 -34.92
N VAL A 21 9.78 9.36 -34.04
CA VAL A 21 9.06 8.51 -33.09
C VAL A 21 8.34 9.41 -32.08
N ASN A 22 7.03 9.24 -31.94
CA ASN A 22 6.19 10.07 -31.06
C ASN A 22 5.18 9.26 -30.23
N HIS A 23 5.22 7.93 -30.29
CA HIS A 23 4.27 7.07 -29.59
C HIS A 23 4.95 5.78 -29.17
N ALA A 24 4.62 5.32 -27.96
CA ALA A 24 5.10 4.06 -27.42
C ALA A 24 3.93 3.07 -27.38
N VAL A 25 4.22 1.83 -27.75
CA VAL A 25 3.28 0.71 -27.79
C VAL A 25 3.95 -0.52 -27.19
N VAL A 26 3.15 -1.51 -26.77
CA VAL A 26 3.69 -2.74 -26.21
C VAL A 26 3.78 -3.79 -27.32
N LEU A 27 4.99 -4.30 -27.57
CA LEU A 27 5.19 -5.47 -28.43
C LEU A 27 4.77 -6.72 -27.65
N VAL A 28 3.78 -7.45 -28.16
CA VAL A 28 3.16 -8.60 -27.46
C VAL A 28 3.36 -9.93 -28.17
N GLY A 29 3.91 -9.92 -29.38
CA GLY A 29 4.21 -11.13 -30.14
C GLY A 29 4.71 -10.81 -31.53
N TRP A 30 4.95 -11.86 -32.30
CA TRP A 30 5.33 -11.79 -33.70
C TRP A 30 4.84 -13.02 -34.45
N ASP A 31 4.75 -12.91 -35.77
CA ASP A 31 4.46 -14.03 -36.68
C ASP A 31 5.30 -13.83 -37.94
N ASP A 32 6.21 -14.79 -38.18
CA ASP A 32 7.15 -14.76 -39.29
C ASP A 32 6.51 -15.19 -40.63
N GLU A 33 5.34 -15.84 -40.59
CA GLU A 33 4.64 -16.37 -41.76
C GLU A 33 3.57 -15.40 -42.30
N GLN A 34 3.22 -14.38 -41.52
CA GLN A 34 2.19 -13.41 -41.88
C GLN A 34 2.76 -12.13 -42.51
N GLY A 35 2.03 -11.57 -43.48
CA GLY A 35 2.50 -10.42 -44.27
C GLY A 35 3.49 -10.84 -45.36
N GLN A 36 4.29 -9.89 -45.86
CA GLN A 36 5.30 -10.18 -46.90
C GLN A 36 6.62 -10.72 -46.34
N SER A 37 6.94 -10.39 -45.09
CA SER A 37 8.24 -10.71 -44.46
C SER A 37 8.16 -10.86 -42.93
N GLY A 38 6.97 -11.12 -42.39
CA GLY A 38 6.69 -11.21 -40.96
C GLY A 38 6.13 -9.91 -40.37
N VAL A 39 5.44 -10.04 -39.23
CA VAL A 39 4.75 -8.94 -38.52
C VAL A 39 4.99 -8.95 -37.02
N TRP A 40 5.02 -7.76 -36.43
CA TRP A 40 4.88 -7.56 -34.99
C TRP A 40 3.41 -7.45 -34.61
N PHE A 41 3.02 -8.09 -33.51
CA PHE A 41 1.78 -7.80 -32.80
C PHE A 41 2.03 -6.74 -31.74
N LEU A 42 1.26 -5.65 -31.82
CA LEU A 42 1.35 -4.52 -30.93
C LEU A 42 0.04 -4.36 -30.16
N ARG A 43 0.13 -4.12 -28.86
CA ARG A 43 -0.99 -3.67 -28.03
C ARG A 43 -0.91 -2.17 -27.82
N ASN A 44 -1.99 -1.47 -28.13
CA ASN A 44 -2.11 -0.03 -27.95
C ASN A 44 -2.82 0.33 -26.64
N SER A 45 -2.82 1.61 -26.30
CA SER A 45 -3.43 2.16 -25.07
C SER A 45 -4.69 2.99 -25.35
N TRP A 46 -5.33 2.80 -26.51
CA TRP A 46 -6.48 3.60 -26.96
C TRP A 46 -7.83 2.88 -26.85
N GLY A 47 -7.92 1.86 -26.01
CA GLY A 47 -9.14 1.08 -25.80
C GLY A 47 -9.35 -0.02 -26.83
N GLY A 48 -10.38 -0.84 -26.60
CA GLY A 48 -10.67 -2.01 -27.43
C GLY A 48 -11.38 -1.70 -28.76
N GLU A 49 -11.93 -0.50 -28.91
CA GLU A 49 -12.61 -0.07 -30.14
C GLU A 49 -11.63 0.32 -31.26
N TRP A 50 -10.35 0.53 -30.93
CA TRP A 50 -9.33 0.86 -31.91
C TRP A 50 -8.69 -0.40 -32.49
N GLY A 51 -8.57 -0.48 -33.81
CA GLY A 51 -7.90 -1.58 -34.49
C GLY A 51 -8.54 -2.95 -34.20
N GLU A 52 -7.70 -3.96 -34.02
CA GLU A 52 -8.14 -5.34 -33.82
C GLU A 52 -8.33 -5.62 -32.33
N GLY A 53 -9.36 -5.01 -31.72
CA GLY A 53 -9.62 -5.16 -30.28
C GLY A 53 -8.60 -4.44 -29.38
N GLY A 54 -8.02 -3.33 -29.85
CA GLY A 54 -6.92 -2.61 -29.21
C GLY A 54 -5.52 -3.03 -29.68
N TYR A 55 -5.45 -3.93 -30.65
CA TYR A 55 -4.21 -4.48 -31.19
C TYR A 55 -3.99 -4.05 -32.64
N MET A 56 -2.73 -4.14 -33.07
CA MET A 56 -2.32 -3.89 -34.45
C MET A 56 -1.27 -4.91 -34.86
N ARG A 57 -1.30 -5.25 -36.15
CA ARG A 57 -0.22 -5.98 -36.82
C ARG A 57 0.55 -5.03 -37.71
N ILE A 58 1.86 -5.03 -37.60
CA ILE A 58 2.73 -4.15 -38.40
C ILE A 58 3.91 -4.94 -38.97
N PRO A 59 4.28 -4.77 -40.26
CA PRO A 59 5.42 -5.46 -40.83
C PRO A 59 6.73 -5.17 -40.09
N TYR A 60 7.64 -6.15 -40.11
CA TYR A 60 9.02 -5.93 -39.70
C TYR A 60 9.66 -4.79 -40.50
N GLY A 61 10.57 -4.05 -39.86
CA GLY A 61 11.27 -2.91 -40.47
C GLY A 61 10.43 -1.63 -40.65
N LEU A 62 9.11 -1.68 -40.44
CA LEU A 62 8.24 -0.51 -40.53
C LEU A 62 8.17 0.26 -39.20
N SER A 63 7.94 1.58 -39.28
CA SER A 63 7.71 2.49 -38.14
C SER A 63 8.80 2.47 -37.04
N LYS A 64 10.00 1.96 -37.34
CA LYS A 64 11.11 1.77 -36.39
C LYS A 64 10.70 0.98 -35.14
N VAL A 65 9.70 0.10 -35.26
CA VAL A 65 9.33 -0.82 -34.17
C VAL A 65 10.54 -1.70 -33.87
N GLY A 66 10.96 -1.72 -32.61
CA GLY A 66 12.16 -2.43 -32.15
C GLY A 66 13.48 -1.63 -32.21
N PHE A 67 13.50 -0.41 -32.79
CA PHE A 67 14.72 0.42 -32.81
C PHE A 67 15.13 0.91 -31.41
N GLY A 68 14.14 1.24 -30.57
CA GLY A 68 14.33 1.57 -29.16
C GLY A 68 13.39 0.71 -28.32
N ALA A 69 13.86 -0.47 -27.90
CA ALA A 69 13.09 -1.38 -27.07
C ALA A 69 13.45 -1.18 -25.60
N ASN A 70 12.44 -1.05 -24.74
CA ASN A 70 12.59 -1.13 -23.30
C ASN A 70 11.80 -2.35 -22.82
N TYR A 71 12.40 -3.15 -21.95
CA TYR A 71 11.71 -4.23 -21.27
C TYR A 71 11.37 -3.78 -19.85
N VAL A 72 10.09 -3.76 -19.52
CA VAL A 72 9.61 -3.43 -18.18
C VAL A 72 9.37 -4.74 -17.44
N VAL A 73 10.15 -4.99 -16.39
CA VAL A 73 9.84 -6.05 -15.43
C VAL A 73 8.83 -5.49 -14.45
N TYR A 74 7.63 -6.07 -14.43
CA TYR A 74 6.70 -5.81 -13.34
C TYR A 74 7.21 -6.53 -12.10
N VAL A 75 7.66 -5.76 -11.10
CA VAL A 75 7.90 -6.26 -9.76
C VAL A 75 6.71 -5.81 -8.92
N PRO A 76 5.85 -6.72 -8.43
CA PRO A 76 4.76 -6.32 -7.55
C PRO A 76 5.31 -5.63 -6.31
N SER A 77 4.71 -4.50 -5.91
CA SER A 77 5.07 -3.85 -4.66
C SER A 77 4.82 -4.81 -3.49
N PRO A 78 5.82 -5.09 -2.64
CA PRO A 78 5.62 -5.98 -1.51
C PRO A 78 4.70 -5.32 -0.47
N CYS A 79 3.87 -6.11 0.18
CA CYS A 79 3.12 -5.69 1.38
C CYS A 79 3.88 -6.11 2.64
N TYR A 80 3.88 -5.28 3.67
CA TYR A 80 4.57 -5.57 4.93
C TYR A 80 3.61 -5.60 6.12
N SER A 81 3.83 -6.55 7.03
CA SER A 81 3.05 -6.67 8.25
C SER A 81 3.61 -5.81 9.38
N LEU A 82 2.72 -5.22 10.17
CA LEU A 82 3.03 -4.63 11.47
C LEU A 82 2.35 -5.47 12.55
N SER A 83 3.14 -6.13 13.39
CA SER A 83 2.66 -6.91 14.53
C SER A 83 2.70 -6.06 15.81
N SER A 84 1.72 -6.23 16.69
CA SER A 84 1.67 -5.53 17.98
C SER A 84 1.60 -6.55 19.11
N GLN A 85 2.49 -6.41 20.08
CA GLN A 85 2.55 -7.20 21.30
C GLN A 85 2.25 -6.29 22.50
N VAL A 86 1.72 -6.88 23.56
CA VAL A 86 1.39 -6.20 24.80
C VAL A 86 2.06 -6.96 25.94
N SER A 87 2.75 -6.27 26.84
CA SER A 87 3.42 -6.89 27.97
C SER A 87 3.13 -6.12 29.27
N PRO A 88 2.64 -6.78 30.33
CA PRO A 88 2.15 -8.16 30.38
C PRO A 88 0.93 -8.40 29.48
N ASP A 89 0.66 -9.66 29.12
CA ASP A 89 -0.52 -10.00 28.33
C ASP A 89 -1.80 -9.48 29.01
N SER A 90 -2.73 -8.95 28.21
CA SER A 90 -3.99 -8.33 28.68
C SER A 90 -3.84 -7.01 29.45
N ALA A 91 -2.64 -6.43 29.58
CA ALA A 91 -2.44 -5.13 30.22
C ALA A 91 -2.97 -3.93 29.41
N GLY A 92 -3.34 -4.15 28.14
CA GLY A 92 -3.86 -3.13 27.25
C GLY A 92 -4.05 -3.64 25.82
N THR A 93 -4.26 -2.71 24.90
CA THR A 93 -4.31 -2.96 23.46
C THR A 93 -3.46 -1.94 22.70
N VAL A 94 -3.22 -2.18 21.41
CA VAL A 94 -2.53 -1.25 20.52
C VAL A 94 -3.47 -0.87 19.40
N ALA A 95 -3.93 0.38 19.39
CA ALA A 95 -4.69 0.96 18.28
C ALA A 95 -3.73 1.41 17.16
N ARG A 96 -4.21 1.38 15.92
CA ARG A 96 -3.43 1.72 14.72
C ARG A 96 -4.23 2.60 13.78
N ASP A 97 -3.57 3.59 13.20
CA ASP A 97 -4.12 4.48 12.17
C ASP A 97 -3.01 4.91 11.20
N PRO A 98 -3.15 4.78 9.87
CA PRO A 98 -4.33 4.30 9.12
C PRO A 98 -4.56 2.79 9.25
N ALA A 99 -5.73 2.35 8.79
CA ALA A 99 -6.01 0.93 8.58
C ALA A 99 -5.07 0.35 7.48
N PRO A 100 -4.81 -0.97 7.51
CA PRO A 100 -4.07 -1.69 6.47
C PRO A 100 -4.51 -1.32 5.04
N ASN A 101 -3.56 -0.99 4.18
CA ASN A 101 -3.77 -0.54 2.80
C ASN A 101 -3.15 -1.46 1.74
N CYS A 102 -2.69 -2.64 2.15
CA CYS A 102 -2.07 -3.64 1.29
C CYS A 102 -2.49 -5.03 1.78
N GLY A 103 -3.03 -5.88 0.90
CA GLY A 103 -3.45 -7.24 1.28
C GLY A 103 -4.37 -7.30 2.51
N GLU A 104 -4.43 -8.46 3.16
CA GLU A 104 -5.11 -8.64 4.44
C GLU A 104 -4.15 -8.26 5.59
N GLU A 105 -4.50 -7.21 6.34
CA GLU A 105 -3.75 -6.72 7.52
C GLU A 105 -2.30 -6.23 7.28
N GLN A 106 -1.93 -5.87 6.04
CA GLN A 106 -0.60 -5.37 5.70
C GLN A 106 -0.60 -3.92 5.19
N TYR A 107 0.59 -3.35 5.08
CA TYR A 107 0.82 -1.97 4.67
C TYR A 107 1.69 -1.89 3.42
N GLN A 108 1.46 -0.85 2.61
CA GLN A 108 2.35 -0.49 1.53
C GLN A 108 3.70 -0.01 2.10
N PRO A 109 4.82 -0.23 1.37
CA PRO A 109 6.14 0.19 1.82
C PRO A 109 6.19 1.69 2.12
N GLY A 110 6.73 2.05 3.28
CA GLY A 110 6.86 3.44 3.72
C GLY A 110 5.59 4.05 4.31
N THR A 111 4.50 3.28 4.48
CA THR A 111 3.31 3.77 5.20
C THR A 111 3.69 4.12 6.63
N GLU A 112 3.39 5.35 7.06
CA GLU A 112 3.58 5.80 8.43
C GLU A 112 2.32 5.47 9.24
N VAL A 113 2.45 4.51 10.16
CA VAL A 113 1.36 4.05 11.02
C VAL A 113 1.52 4.67 12.40
N GLN A 114 0.52 5.43 12.83
CA GLN A 114 0.38 5.86 14.22
C GLN A 114 -0.05 4.66 15.06
N VAL A 115 0.76 4.35 16.07
CA VAL A 115 0.44 3.35 17.09
C VAL A 115 0.12 4.05 18.39
N LEU A 116 -0.98 3.66 19.02
CA LEU A 116 -1.41 4.19 20.30
C LEU A 116 -1.62 3.05 21.30
N ALA A 117 -0.88 3.10 22.40
CA ALA A 117 -1.05 2.22 23.54
C ALA A 117 -2.31 2.62 24.32
N VAL A 118 -3.24 1.69 24.48
CA VAL A 118 -4.48 1.87 25.25
C VAL A 118 -4.43 0.95 26.47
N PRO A 119 -4.09 1.47 27.66
CA PRO A 119 -4.03 0.67 28.87
C PRO A 119 -5.40 0.08 29.26
N ALA A 120 -5.40 -1.14 29.76
CA ALA A 120 -6.57 -1.73 30.42
C ALA A 120 -6.77 -1.10 31.81
N SER A 121 -7.95 -1.32 32.39
CA SER A 121 -8.26 -0.82 33.74
C SER A 121 -7.24 -1.32 34.77
N GLY A 122 -6.65 -0.40 35.55
CA GLY A 122 -5.63 -0.72 36.55
C GLY A 122 -4.22 -0.87 35.99
N TRP A 123 -3.99 -0.46 34.74
CA TRP A 123 -2.67 -0.45 34.10
C TRP A 123 -2.33 0.95 33.58
N ARG A 124 -1.04 1.25 33.56
CA ARG A 124 -0.48 2.42 32.87
C ARG A 124 0.57 2.01 31.87
N PHE A 125 0.61 2.70 30.74
CA PHE A 125 1.68 2.56 29.76
C PHE A 125 3.01 3.05 30.35
N VAL A 126 4.10 2.38 29.98
CA VAL A 126 5.46 2.69 30.43
C VAL A 126 6.32 3.10 29.25
N ASN A 127 6.50 2.20 28.28
CA ASN A 127 7.33 2.47 27.11
C ASN A 127 7.02 1.52 25.95
N TRP A 128 7.49 1.92 24.76
CA TRP A 128 7.55 1.08 23.58
C TRP A 128 8.90 0.35 23.48
N SER A 129 8.89 -0.82 22.83
CA SER A 129 10.08 -1.47 22.29
C SER A 129 9.81 -2.11 20.93
N GLY A 130 10.87 -2.54 20.23
CA GLY A 130 10.79 -3.16 18.90
C GLY A 130 11.06 -2.13 17.80
N ALA A 131 10.13 -1.99 16.86
CA ALA A 131 10.21 -1.06 15.74
C ALA A 131 10.06 0.42 16.13
N THR A 132 9.65 0.71 17.36
CA THR A 132 9.63 2.04 17.95
C THR A 132 10.04 1.99 19.41
N ALA A 133 10.48 3.11 19.96
CA ALA A 133 10.90 3.27 21.34
C ALA A 133 10.46 4.63 21.86
N GLY A 134 10.29 4.72 23.18
CA GLY A 134 9.90 5.95 23.86
C GLY A 134 8.83 5.74 24.91
N GLU A 135 8.63 6.76 25.73
CA GLU A 135 7.71 6.74 26.89
C GLU A 135 6.36 7.41 26.59
N ARG A 136 6.17 7.92 25.36
CA ARG A 136 4.89 8.44 24.91
C ARG A 136 3.97 7.29 24.48
N PRO A 137 2.68 7.32 24.87
CA PRO A 137 1.73 6.27 24.49
C PRO A 137 1.43 6.28 22.98
N ASP A 138 1.64 7.41 22.31
CA ASP A 138 1.57 7.58 20.86
C ASP A 138 2.97 7.57 20.22
N ALA A 139 3.10 6.85 19.10
CA ALA A 139 4.32 6.84 18.29
C ALA A 139 3.98 6.61 16.81
N VAL A 140 4.89 6.99 15.91
CA VAL A 140 4.79 6.73 14.47
C VAL A 140 5.78 5.64 14.09
N VAL A 141 5.33 4.67 13.29
CA VAL A 141 6.14 3.58 12.75
C VAL A 141 6.06 3.63 11.22
N ALA A 142 7.18 3.90 10.55
CA ALA A 142 7.28 3.75 9.10
C ALA A 142 7.42 2.27 8.73
N VAL A 143 6.45 1.68 8.04
CA VAL A 143 6.44 0.26 7.68
C VAL A 143 7.19 0.04 6.35
N ASP A 144 8.51 -0.08 6.44
CA ASP A 144 9.42 -0.36 5.31
C ASP A 144 9.79 -1.85 5.13
N SER A 145 9.35 -2.70 6.08
CA SER A 145 9.67 -4.12 6.21
C SER A 145 8.70 -4.74 7.21
N HIS A 146 8.75 -6.07 7.40
CA HIS A 146 8.01 -6.70 8.49
C HIS A 146 8.49 -6.15 9.84
N LYS A 147 7.57 -5.56 10.61
CA LYS A 147 7.89 -4.89 11.87
C LYS A 147 7.04 -5.42 13.02
N SER A 148 7.58 -5.29 14.23
CA SER A 148 6.89 -5.60 15.48
C SER A 148 7.07 -4.46 16.47
N VAL A 149 5.99 -4.09 17.15
CA VAL A 149 6.02 -3.14 18.27
C VAL A 149 5.48 -3.82 19.52
N THR A 150 6.08 -3.53 20.66
CA THR A 150 5.62 -4.02 21.96
C THR A 150 5.33 -2.85 22.88
N ALA A 151 4.09 -2.78 23.38
CA ALA A 151 3.69 -1.83 24.41
C ALA A 151 3.91 -2.46 25.80
N HIS A 152 4.73 -1.81 26.62
CA HIS A 152 4.99 -2.24 28.00
C HIS A 152 4.13 -1.45 28.98
N TYR A 153 3.56 -2.15 29.95
CA TYR A 153 2.66 -1.61 30.95
C TYR A 153 3.10 -2.01 32.36
N GLN A 154 2.70 -1.22 33.34
CA GLN A 154 2.82 -1.52 34.77
C GLN A 154 1.45 -1.43 35.41
N SER A 155 1.18 -2.30 36.39
CA SER A 155 -0.04 -2.20 37.16
C SER A 155 -0.02 -0.92 37.98
N GLU A 156 -1.12 -0.17 37.93
CA GLU A 156 -1.37 0.89 38.88
C GLU A 156 -1.88 0.23 40.15
N ALA A 157 -1.00 0.13 41.14
CA ALA A 157 -1.42 -0.31 42.46
C ALA A 157 -2.55 0.62 42.93
N CYS A 158 -3.74 0.06 43.13
CA CYS A 158 -4.71 0.68 44.02
C CYS A 158 -3.99 0.75 45.36
N MET A 159 -3.50 1.93 45.77
CA MET A 159 -2.85 2.06 47.07
C MET A 159 -3.85 1.54 48.11
N PRO A 160 -3.51 0.46 48.85
CA PRO A 160 -4.32 0.11 50.00
C PRO A 160 -4.25 1.30 50.93
N TRP A 161 -5.44 1.76 51.29
CA TRP A 161 -5.69 2.84 52.22
C TRP A 161 -4.66 2.83 53.36
N PHE A 162 -3.91 3.92 53.54
CA PHE A 162 -3.43 4.20 54.88
C PHE A 162 -4.66 4.28 55.78
N LEU A 163 -4.73 3.39 56.77
CA LEU A 163 -5.75 3.37 57.81
C LEU A 163 -5.83 4.76 58.48
N LEU A 164 -6.79 5.59 58.08
CA LEU A 164 -7.46 6.49 59.02
C LEU A 164 -8.73 5.77 59.50
N PRO A 165 -8.99 5.73 60.81
CA PRO A 165 -10.11 4.98 61.34
C PRO A 165 -11.42 5.68 60.97
N LEU A 166 -12.43 4.85 60.64
CA LEU A 166 -13.86 5.14 60.49
C LEU A 166 -14.33 5.65 59.11
N GLY A 167 -14.49 4.68 58.21
CA GLY A 167 -15.83 4.34 57.70
C GLY A 167 -16.48 5.27 56.68
N ALA A 168 -16.02 5.24 55.43
CA ALA A 168 -16.85 5.28 54.22
C ALA A 168 -15.97 5.12 52.97
N ALA A 169 -16.05 4.00 52.26
CA ALA A 169 -15.40 3.81 50.99
C ALA A 169 -16.31 4.26 49.85
N VAL A 170 -16.00 5.42 49.26
CA VAL A 170 -16.50 5.82 47.96
C VAL A 170 -15.37 5.62 46.95
N CYS A 171 -15.53 4.65 46.05
CA CYS A 171 -14.63 4.49 44.92
C CYS A 171 -14.92 5.61 43.93
N TRP A 172 -14.02 6.59 43.78
CA TRP A 172 -14.13 7.58 42.73
C TRP A 172 -13.42 7.04 41.48
N SER A 173 -14.19 6.42 40.59
CA SER A 173 -13.79 6.29 39.19
C SER A 173 -13.71 7.70 38.61
N TYR A 174 -12.57 8.05 38.02
CA TYR A 174 -12.39 9.31 37.30
C TYR A 174 -13.33 9.31 36.07
N ARG A 175 -14.58 9.74 36.27
CA ARG A 175 -15.54 9.94 35.16
C ARG A 175 -15.00 11.08 34.30
N ASN A 176 -14.56 10.75 33.09
CA ASN A 176 -14.29 11.74 32.06
C ASN A 176 -15.54 12.61 31.88
N ARG A 177 -15.37 13.90 32.12
CA ARG A 177 -16.40 14.94 32.09
C ARG A 177 -16.90 15.11 30.65
N ARG A 178 -18.02 14.48 30.27
CA ARG A 178 -18.80 14.92 29.10
C ARG A 178 -19.64 16.13 29.51
N SER A 179 -19.48 17.21 28.77
CA SER A 179 -20.17 18.48 28.91
C SER A 179 -21.69 18.31 28.88
N GLN A 180 -22.36 18.87 29.90
CA GLN A 180 -23.78 19.16 29.88
C GLN A 180 -24.06 20.25 28.83
N GLY A 181 -24.95 19.96 27.88
CA GLY A 181 -25.55 20.92 26.97
C GLY A 181 -27.07 20.82 27.09
N LYS A 182 -27.62 21.77 27.87
CA LYS A 182 -29.02 22.24 28.00
C LYS A 182 -30.13 21.23 28.27
#